data_AF-A0A7S0D8A2-F1
#
_entry.id   AF-A0A7S0D8A2-F1
#
_cell.length_a   1.000
_cell.length_b   1.000
_cell.length_c   1.000
_cell.angle_alpha   90.00
_cell.angle_beta   90.00
_cell.angle_gamma   90.00
#
_symmetry.space_group_name_H-M   'P 1'
#
loop_
_entity.id
_entity.type
_entity.pdbx_description
1 polymer ?
#
loop_
_entity_poly.entity_id
_entity_poly.type
_entity_poly.pdbx_seq_one_letter_code
_entity_poly.pdbx_strand_id
1 'polypeptide(L)'
;PAEYRVTFWTGGEFGAGTDANVFAELFGANGSSGTLPMDRDASMFDAKCVDAFTRVSPTHLGELAEALVWIESASSSGFMSMVSGDGWNLDKIEGEHVATE
;
A
#
# COMPACT_ATOMS: atom_id res chain seq x y z
N PRO A 1 19.36 -7.73 3.73
CA PRO A 1 18.25 -6.76 3.85
C PRO A 1 18.45 -5.61 2.87
N ALA A 2 17.37 -5.08 2.32
CA ALA A 2 17.38 -3.93 1.42
C ALA A 2 16.16 -3.07 1.69
N GLU A 3 16.31 -1.76 1.55
CA GLU A 3 15.24 -0.80 1.77
C GLU A 3 14.54 -0.44 0.46
N TYR A 4 13.22 -0.34 0.52
CA TYR A 4 12.38 0.03 -0.59
C TYR A 4 11.44 1.15 -0.18
N ARG A 5 11.36 2.19 -1.00
CA ARG A 5 10.31 3.21 -0.91
C ARG A 5 9.12 2.73 -1.72
N VAL A 6 7.96 2.61 -1.07
CA VAL A 6 6.69 2.27 -1.70
C VAL A 6 5.81 3.49 -1.68
N THR A 7 5.41 3.97 -2.84
CA THR A 7 4.53 5.14 -3.00
C THR A 7 3.19 4.73 -3.58
N PHE A 8 2.12 5.27 -3.00
CA PHE A 8 0.73 5.00 -3.37
C PHE A 8 0.08 6.31 -3.80
N TRP A 9 -0.70 6.26 -4.89
CA TRP A 9 -1.51 7.38 -5.37
C TRP A 9 -2.97 6.98 -5.27
N THR A 10 -3.69 7.55 -4.32
CA THR A 10 -5.13 7.27 -4.14
C THR A 10 -5.94 8.11 -5.11
N GLY A 11 -6.94 7.48 -5.73
CA GLY A 11 -7.81 8.07 -6.72
C GLY A 11 -8.54 9.32 -6.24
N GLY A 12 -8.96 10.14 -7.20
CA GLY A 12 -9.59 11.44 -6.92
C GLY A 12 -11.12 11.45 -6.84
N GLU A 13 -11.75 10.29 -7.03
CA GLU A 13 -13.20 10.15 -7.03
C GLU A 13 -13.80 10.21 -5.62
N PHE A 14 -15.10 10.51 -5.53
CA PHE A 14 -15.79 10.54 -4.24
C PHE A 14 -15.79 9.14 -3.61
N GLY A 15 -15.27 9.02 -2.39
CA GLY A 15 -15.14 7.73 -1.70
C GLY A 15 -13.95 6.89 -2.16
N ALA A 16 -12.97 7.46 -2.88
CA ALA A 16 -11.79 6.73 -3.34
C ALA A 16 -10.82 6.34 -2.21
N GLY A 17 -10.85 7.03 -1.07
CA GLY A 17 -9.97 6.78 0.06
C GLY A 17 -10.42 5.63 0.96
N THR A 18 -9.56 5.21 1.89
CA THR A 18 -9.86 4.11 2.81
C THR A 18 -9.35 4.35 4.22
N ASP A 19 -10.11 3.87 5.21
CA ASP A 19 -9.69 3.80 6.60
C ASP A 19 -9.15 2.42 7.00
N ALA A 20 -9.13 1.46 6.07
CA ALA A 20 -8.65 0.11 6.28
C ALA A 20 -7.12 0.04 6.46
N ASN A 21 -6.64 -1.09 6.98
CA ASN A 21 -5.21 -1.36 7.00
C ASN A 21 -4.76 -1.70 5.58
N VAL A 22 -3.69 -1.06 5.10
CA VAL A 22 -3.13 -1.26 3.76
C VAL A 22 -1.87 -2.11 3.86
N PHE A 23 -1.76 -3.09 2.97
CA PHE A 23 -0.60 -3.96 2.85
C PHE A 23 -0.13 -4.01 1.40
N ALA A 24 1.17 -4.25 1.22
CA ALA A 24 1.72 -4.57 -0.08
C ALA A 24 2.80 -5.66 -0.02
N GLU A 25 3.07 -6.28 -1.15
CA GLU A 25 4.18 -7.20 -1.34
C GLU A 25 4.84 -6.88 -2.68
N LEU A 26 6.15 -6.63 -2.66
CA LEU A 26 6.93 -6.30 -3.85
C LEU A 26 7.58 -7.56 -4.40
N PHE A 27 7.52 -7.73 -5.72
CA PHE A 27 8.15 -8.82 -6.44
C PHE A 27 9.22 -8.28 -7.39
N GLY A 28 10.39 -8.90 -7.35
CA GLY A 28 11.48 -8.63 -8.27
C GLY A 28 12.22 -9.90 -8.69
N ALA A 29 13.26 -9.73 -9.50
CA ALA A 29 14.05 -10.82 -10.06
C ALA A 29 14.60 -11.83 -9.01
N ASN A 30 14.83 -11.39 -7.77
CA ASN A 30 15.38 -12.22 -6.70
C ASN A 30 14.31 -12.75 -5.72
N GLY A 31 13.02 -12.56 -6.01
CA GLY A 31 11.91 -13.03 -5.20
C GLY A 31 11.03 -11.90 -4.65
N SER A 32 10.46 -12.13 -3.48
CA SER A 32 9.48 -11.24 -2.85
C SER A 32 10.01 -10.58 -1.57
N SER A 33 9.52 -9.39 -1.25
CA SER A 33 9.71 -8.74 0.05
C SER A 33 9.02 -9.48 1.21
N GLY A 34 8.05 -10.34 0.90
CA GLY A 34 6.99 -10.72 1.83
C GLY A 34 6.04 -9.56 2.12
N THR A 35 5.07 -9.80 3.00
CA THR A 35 4.06 -8.81 3.37
C THR A 35 4.66 -7.59 4.08
N LEU A 36 4.36 -6.40 3.56
CA LEU A 36 4.73 -5.10 4.11
C LEU A 36 3.48 -4.37 4.60
N PRO A 37 3.30 -4.19 5.93
CA PRO A 37 2.22 -3.36 6.46
C PRO A 37 2.54 -1.87 6.24
N MET A 38 1.56 -1.06 5.84
CA MET A 38 1.71 0.39 5.75
C MET A 38 1.16 1.04 7.03
N ASP A 39 2.05 1.65 7.81
CA ASP A 39 1.68 2.24 9.10
C ASP A 39 0.84 3.48 8.83
N ARG A 40 -0.47 3.37 9.04
CA ARG A 40 -1.44 4.40 8.72
C ARG A 40 -1.54 5.45 9.84
N ASP A 41 -1.56 6.72 9.43
CA ASP A 41 -2.10 7.84 10.20
C ASP A 41 -3.46 8.30 9.63
N ALA A 42 -4.16 9.18 10.35
CA ALA A 42 -5.54 9.59 10.06
C ALA A 42 -5.75 10.33 8.72
N SER A 43 -4.68 10.72 8.02
CA SER A 43 -4.74 11.44 6.73
C SER A 43 -4.11 10.68 5.56
N MET A 44 -3.70 9.43 5.79
CA MET A 44 -3.10 8.60 4.76
C MET A 44 -4.17 7.81 4.02
N PHE A 45 -3.94 7.60 2.73
CA PHE A 45 -4.85 6.90 1.81
C PHE A 45 -6.22 7.59 1.65
N ASP A 46 -6.27 8.89 1.90
CA ASP A 46 -7.42 9.74 1.56
C ASP A 46 -7.48 9.97 0.04
N ALA A 47 -8.67 10.30 -0.46
CA ALA A 47 -8.85 10.62 -1.88
C ALA A 47 -7.90 11.76 -2.32
N LYS A 48 -7.20 11.58 -3.46
CA LYS A 48 -6.18 12.49 -4.01
C LYS A 48 -4.87 12.58 -3.22
N CYS A 49 -4.65 11.75 -2.21
CA CYS A 49 -3.39 11.72 -1.48
C CYS A 49 -2.32 10.86 -2.18
N VAL A 50 -1.07 11.24 -1.93
CA VAL A 50 0.12 10.48 -2.32
C VAL A 50 0.92 10.17 -1.06
N ASP A 51 1.03 8.90 -0.73
CA ASP A 51 1.61 8.42 0.52
C ASP A 51 2.84 7.54 0.23
N ALA A 52 3.94 7.75 0.95
CA ALA A 52 5.19 7.03 0.72
C ALA A 52 5.75 6.41 2.01
N PHE A 53 6.15 5.14 1.93
CA PHE A 53 6.62 4.35 3.06
C PHE A 53 7.96 3.70 2.75
N THR A 54 8.93 3.80 3.66
CA THR A 54 10.16 3.00 3.57
C THR A 54 9.95 1.67 4.28
N ARG A 55 10.26 0.57 3.59
CA ARG A 55 10.10 -0.79 4.11
C ARG A 55 11.36 -1.60 3.85
N VAL A 56 11.66 -2.50 4.78
CA VAL A 56 12.83 -3.37 4.70
C VAL A 56 12.39 -4.74 4.19
N SER A 57 12.98 -5.16 3.07
CA SER A 57 12.94 -6.54 2.61
C SER A 57 14.10 -7.33 3.24
N PRO A 58 13.90 -8.62 3.62
CA PRO A 58 14.98 -9.47 4.09
C PRO A 58 16.14 -9.62 3.08
N THR A 59 15.83 -9.57 1.79
CA THR A 59 16.78 -9.70 0.68
C THR A 59 16.64 -8.54 -0.32
N HIS A 60 17.69 -8.30 -1.10
CA HIS A 60 17.59 -7.39 -2.24
C HIS A 60 16.81 -8.08 -3.37
N LEU A 61 15.70 -7.48 -3.80
CA LEU A 61 14.73 -8.02 -4.75
C LEU A 61 15.20 -7.96 -6.21
N GLY A 62 16.28 -7.24 -6.51
CA GLY A 62 16.73 -7.03 -7.89
C GLY A 62 15.82 -6.06 -8.64
N GLU A 63 15.68 -6.26 -9.95
CA GLU A 63 14.76 -5.49 -10.79
C GLU A 63 13.31 -5.80 -10.38
N LEU A 64 12.58 -4.77 -9.94
CA LEU A 64 11.18 -4.89 -9.54
C LEU A 64 10.28 -5.07 -10.75
N ALA A 65 9.29 -5.95 -10.64
CA ALA A 65 8.40 -6.31 -11.73
C ALA A 65 6.91 -6.12 -11.38
N GLU A 66 6.52 -6.42 -10.15
CA GLU A 66 5.11 -6.42 -9.75
C GLU A 66 4.96 -6.04 -8.27
N ALA A 67 3.78 -5.53 -7.90
CA ALA A 67 3.38 -5.35 -6.52
C ALA A 67 1.95 -5.86 -6.32
N LEU A 68 1.75 -6.68 -5.28
CA LEU A 68 0.42 -7.02 -4.79
C LEU A 68 0.03 -6.01 -3.72
N VAL A 69 -1.21 -5.54 -3.76
CA VAL A 69 -1.75 -4.57 -2.80
C VAL A 69 -3.12 -5.04 -2.35
N TRP A 70 -3.35 -5.01 -1.04
CA TRP A 70 -4.65 -5.36 -0.48
C TRP A 70 -4.93 -4.57 0.78
N ILE A 71 -6.21 -4.56 1.15
CA ILE A 71 -6.70 -3.96 2.38
C ILE A 71 -7.31 -5.04 3.27
N GLU A 72 -7.20 -4.85 4.58
CA GLU A 72 -7.95 -5.62 5.55
C GLU A 72 -8.89 -4.68 6.29
N SER A 73 -10.20 -4.88 6.14
CA SER A 73 -11.17 -4.05 6.84
C SER A 73 -11.33 -4.52 8.29
N ALA A 74 -11.29 -3.56 9.20
CA ALA A 74 -11.78 -3.77 10.56
C ALA A 74 -13.30 -3.73 10.49
N SER A 75 -13.94 -4.89 10.19
CA SER A 75 -15.39 -5.10 10.18
C SER A 75 -16.16 -4.09 11.03
N SER A 76 -16.70 -3.04 10.43
CA SER A 76 -17.62 -2.14 11.11
C SER A 76 -18.99 -2.81 11.11
N SER A 77 -19.26 -3.58 12.17
CA SER A 77 -20.56 -4.23 12.40
C SER A 77 -21.63 -3.16 12.67
N GLY A 78 -22.09 -2.48 11.62
CA GLY A 78 -23.03 -1.37 11.73
C GLY A 78 -23.79 -1.14 10.44
N PHE A 79 -24.99 -0.58 10.56
CA PHE A 79 -25.95 -0.33 9.48
C PHE A 79 -25.38 0.46 8.26
N MET A 80 -24.24 1.16 8.41
CA MET A 80 -23.54 1.84 7.30
C MET A 80 -22.70 0.92 6.41
N SER A 81 -22.25 -0.25 6.90
CA SER A 81 -21.40 -1.19 6.12
C SER A 81 -22.13 -1.78 4.89
N MET A 82 -23.46 -1.80 4.87
CA MET A 82 -24.24 -2.21 3.69
C MET A 82 -24.30 -1.14 2.58
N VAL A 83 -23.84 0.09 2.83
CA VAL A 83 -23.98 1.22 1.90
C VAL A 83 -22.63 1.78 1.43
N SER A 84 -21.57 1.58 2.22
CA SER A 84 -20.19 1.92 1.88
C SER A 84 -19.35 0.67 2.02
N GLY A 85 -19.05 -0.02 0.92
CA GLY A 85 -18.01 -1.05 0.95
C GLY A 85 -16.69 -0.40 1.35
N ASP A 86 -15.79 -1.16 1.98
CA ASP A 86 -14.45 -0.69 2.38
C ASP A 86 -13.53 -0.42 1.15
N GLY A 87 -14.11 -0.21 -0.02
CA GLY A 87 -13.43 -0.10 -1.29
C GLY A 87 -12.41 1.03 -1.28
N TRP A 88 -11.24 0.73 -1.82
CA TRP A 88 -10.17 1.69 -2.02
C TRP A 88 -9.89 1.77 -3.51
N ASN A 89 -9.83 3.00 -4.06
CA ASN A 89 -9.47 3.22 -5.44
C ASN A 89 -8.01 3.68 -5.50
N LEU A 90 -7.12 2.77 -5.90
CA LEU A 90 -5.69 3.01 -6.05
C LEU A 90 -5.37 3.27 -7.52
N ASP A 91 -4.90 4.48 -7.84
CA ASP A 91 -4.51 4.85 -9.22
C ASP A 91 -3.16 4.24 -9.60
N LYS A 92 -2.20 4.26 -8.67
CA LYS A 92 -0.83 3.80 -8.91
C LYS A 92 -0.17 3.31 -7.63
N ILE A 93 0.70 2.31 -7.76
CA ILE A 93 1.74 1.97 -6.80
C ILE A 93 3.11 2.00 -7.50
N GLU A 94 4.13 2.44 -6.79
CA GLU A 94 5.52 2.41 -7.25
C GLU A 94 6.43 1.93 -6.14
N GLY A 95 7.33 1.00 -6.47
CA GLY A 95 8.39 0.53 -5.58
C GLY A 95 9.74 0.96 -6.13
N GLU A 96 10.61 1.48 -5.26
CA GLU A 96 11.96 1.91 -5.62
C GLU A 96 12.96 1.41 -4.59
N HIS A 97 14.07 0.84 -5.03
CA HIS A 97 15.17 0.50 -4.12
C HIS A 97 15.82 1.79 -3.59
N VAL A 98 15.89 1.93 -2.27
CA VAL A 98 16.61 3.02 -1.63
C VAL A 98 18.07 2.60 -1.54
N ALA A 99 18.93 3.21 -2.36
CA ALA A 99 20.36 2.95 -2.29
C ALA A 99 20.89 3.39 -0.92
N THR A 100 21.38 2.46 -0.12
CA THR A 100 22.23 2.75 1.02
C THR A 100 23.65 3.05 0.50
N GLU A 101 24.18 4.21 0.84
CA GLU A 101 25.59 4.58 0.61
C GLU A 101 26.56 3.64 1.36
#